data_AF-A0A444Y155-F1
#
_entry.id   AF-A0A444Y155-F1
#
_cell.length_a   1.000
_cell.length_b   1.000
_cell.length_c   1.000
_cell.angle_alpha   90.00
_cell.angle_beta   90.00
_cell.angle_gamma   90.00
#
_symmetry.space_group_name_H-M   'P 1'
#
loop_
_entity.id
_entity.type
_entity.pdbx_description
1 polymer ?
#
loop_
_entity_poly.entity_id
_entity_poly.type
_entity_poly.pdbx_seq_one_letter_code
_entity_poly.pdbx_strand_id
1 'polypeptide(L)'
;MASSWSLIRRSRTLIHHKKKLAFLGIGSAPTFSSSCSSPFMKRPCAASAAYINNNYSSAHHHFRFLRRFESTKAEAAQLELQHYVTDDDDNNQVIDFPGGKVAFTSEMRFVSESIQKRVPCYRVLDDNGMPMKYSNYVQISKEMAVKMYSDMVTLQTMDSIFYEVQRQGRISFYLTSMGEEAVNIASAAALSFDDIILPQYREPGVLLWRGFTLQQFVDQLFGNTSDLGKGRQMPIHYGSNKHNYFTVSSPIA
;
A
#
# COMPACT_ATOMS: atom_id res chain seq x y z
N MET A 1 45.24 -19.41 -30.74
CA MET A 1 45.04 -18.06 -31.33
C MET A 1 44.07 -17.30 -30.45
N ALA A 2 44.35 -16.03 -30.15
CA ALA A 2 43.53 -15.21 -29.25
C ALA A 2 42.58 -14.30 -30.03
N SER A 3 41.37 -14.10 -29.51
CA SER A 3 40.46 -13.03 -29.94
C SER A 3 39.69 -12.51 -28.72
N SER A 4 40.12 -11.38 -28.19
CA SER A 4 39.46 -10.67 -27.09
C SER A 4 38.17 -10.01 -27.58
N TRP A 5 37.07 -10.12 -26.82
CA TRP A 5 35.92 -9.22 -26.94
C TRP A 5 35.54 -8.69 -25.54
N SER A 6 35.27 -7.38 -25.49
CA SER A 6 35.44 -6.53 -24.31
C SER A 6 34.19 -6.35 -23.45
N LEU A 7 34.40 -6.11 -22.15
CA LEU A 7 33.33 -5.68 -21.25
C LEU A 7 32.75 -4.33 -21.71
N ILE A 8 31.44 -4.28 -21.94
CA ILE A 8 30.69 -3.02 -22.04
C ILE A 8 29.97 -2.77 -20.71
N ARG A 9 30.59 -1.96 -19.87
CA ARG A 9 30.07 -1.50 -18.58
C ARG A 9 29.15 -0.29 -18.82
N ARG A 10 27.82 -0.49 -18.95
CA ARG A 10 26.86 0.62 -19.09
C ARG A 10 26.44 1.18 -17.72
N SER A 11 26.59 2.49 -17.57
CA SER A 11 26.41 3.24 -16.32
C SER A 11 24.94 3.42 -15.94
N ARG A 12 24.65 3.36 -14.63
CA ARG A 12 23.39 3.86 -14.05
C ARG A 12 23.46 5.37 -13.87
N THR A 13 22.78 6.15 -14.71
CA THR A 13 22.43 7.55 -14.44
C THR A 13 21.39 8.05 -15.45
N LEU A 14 20.16 8.34 -15.01
CA LEU A 14 19.24 9.33 -15.58
C LEU A 14 17.93 9.40 -14.75
N ILE A 15 18.01 10.07 -13.60
CA ILE A 15 16.86 10.54 -12.82
C ILE A 15 17.08 12.04 -12.58
N HIS A 16 16.00 12.82 -12.56
CA HIS A 16 15.94 14.30 -12.39
C HIS A 16 16.38 15.18 -13.57
N HIS A 17 15.43 15.55 -14.45
CA HIS A 17 15.18 16.97 -14.77
C HIS A 17 13.87 17.18 -15.55
N LYS A 18 12.83 17.73 -14.88
CA LYS A 18 11.78 18.59 -15.48
C LYS A 18 10.91 19.23 -14.39
N LYS A 19 11.31 20.41 -13.93
CA LYS A 19 10.46 21.44 -13.31
C LYS A 19 10.83 22.79 -13.93
N LYS A 20 9.93 23.76 -13.84
CA LYS A 20 10.07 25.17 -14.27
C LYS A 20 9.89 25.43 -15.77
N LEU A 21 8.66 25.74 -16.17
CA LEU A 21 8.34 26.64 -17.28
C LEU A 21 6.92 27.22 -17.09
N ALA A 22 6.83 28.23 -16.23
CA ALA A 22 5.65 29.08 -16.06
C ALA A 22 6.10 30.40 -15.41
N PHE A 23 6.31 31.43 -16.21
CA PHE A 23 6.34 32.82 -15.76
C PHE A 23 5.70 33.67 -16.86
N LEU A 24 4.61 34.35 -16.52
CA LEU A 24 3.80 35.07 -17.50
C LEU A 24 4.44 36.40 -17.91
N GLY A 25 4.11 36.84 -19.14
CA GLY A 25 4.44 38.16 -19.63
C GLY A 25 3.65 39.27 -18.91
N ILE A 26 4.25 40.46 -18.88
CA ILE A 26 3.67 41.70 -18.34
C ILE A 26 2.96 42.42 -19.50
N GLY A 27 1.72 42.87 -19.30
CA GLY A 27 0.98 43.61 -20.33
C GLY A 27 -0.34 44.24 -19.85
N SER A 28 -0.30 45.54 -19.58
CA SER A 28 -1.41 46.53 -19.64
C SER A 28 -2.80 46.20 -19.05
N ALA A 29 -3.21 46.99 -18.04
CA ALA A 29 -4.59 47.14 -17.59
C ALA A 29 -5.32 48.29 -18.31
N PRO A 30 -6.67 48.28 -18.29
CA PRO A 30 -7.42 49.52 -18.12
C PRO A 30 -8.40 49.47 -16.93
N THR A 31 -8.86 50.65 -16.52
CA THR A 31 -9.61 50.96 -15.28
C THR A 31 -11.12 50.92 -15.43
N PHE A 32 -11.86 50.58 -14.36
CA PHE A 32 -13.11 51.27 -13.98
C PHE A 32 -13.43 51.12 -12.47
N SER A 33 -14.18 52.06 -11.89
CA SER A 33 -14.43 52.21 -10.44
C SER A 33 -15.79 51.60 -9.99
N SER A 34 -15.92 51.02 -8.79
CA SER A 34 -16.55 51.62 -7.57
C SER A 34 -16.84 50.52 -6.50
N SER A 35 -17.02 50.74 -5.19
CA SER A 35 -16.70 51.91 -4.32
C SER A 35 -16.46 51.56 -2.81
N CYS A 36 -17.49 51.62 -1.94
CA CYS A 36 -17.41 51.65 -0.45
C CYS A 36 -18.08 50.40 0.21
N SER A 37 -17.88 50.02 1.50
CA SER A 37 -17.45 50.77 2.70
C SER A 37 -16.82 49.84 3.77
N SER A 38 -15.98 50.38 4.67
CA SER A 38 -15.50 49.74 5.91
C SER A 38 -15.87 50.59 7.15
N PRO A 39 -15.73 50.07 8.40
CA PRO A 39 -14.50 50.31 9.20
C PRO A 39 -14.08 49.09 10.07
N PHE A 40 -12.81 48.79 10.43
CA PHE A 40 -11.67 49.56 10.98
C PHE A 40 -11.88 49.94 12.48
N MET A 41 -11.19 49.34 13.47
CA MET A 41 -9.81 49.55 13.98
C MET A 41 -9.57 48.57 15.18
N LYS A 42 -8.40 48.28 15.78
CA LYS A 42 -6.94 48.45 15.54
C LYS A 42 -6.19 47.48 16.50
N ARG A 43 -4.95 47.09 16.19
CA ARG A 43 -3.98 46.56 17.19
C ARG A 43 -3.12 47.70 17.76
N PRO A 44 -2.36 47.47 18.85
CA PRO A 44 -0.91 47.29 18.67
C PRO A 44 -0.30 46.13 19.50
N CYS A 45 1.02 46.08 19.61
CA CYS A 45 1.84 44.92 19.98
C CYS A 45 3.12 45.33 20.77
N ALA A 46 3.89 44.32 21.23
CA ALA A 46 5.18 44.40 21.98
C ALA A 46 5.07 44.75 23.49
N ALA A 47 6.01 44.42 24.40
CA ALA A 47 7.07 43.39 24.51
C ALA A 47 7.69 43.44 25.95
N SER A 48 8.63 42.54 26.31
CA SER A 48 9.46 42.54 27.55
C SER A 48 8.69 42.24 28.86
N ALA A 49 8.98 41.25 29.72
CA ALA A 49 10.20 40.66 30.30
C ALA A 49 10.69 41.31 31.62
N ALA A 50 10.93 40.43 32.62
CA ALA A 50 11.78 40.54 33.83
C ALA A 50 11.20 40.92 35.23
N TYR A 51 11.32 39.93 36.15
CA TYR A 51 11.93 39.98 37.52
C TYR A 51 11.21 40.61 38.75
N ILE A 52 10.95 39.73 39.76
CA ILE A 52 11.27 39.82 41.22
C ILE A 52 10.63 40.98 42.05
N ASN A 53 10.09 40.83 43.29
CA ASN A 53 10.39 39.92 44.42
C ASN A 53 9.17 39.57 45.33
N ASN A 54 9.41 38.71 46.32
CA ASN A 54 8.50 38.15 47.33
C ASN A 54 7.82 39.14 48.30
N ASN A 55 6.73 38.67 48.95
CA ASN A 55 6.58 38.76 50.41
C ASN A 55 5.68 37.63 50.98
N TYR A 56 5.95 37.24 52.24
CA TYR A 56 5.34 36.13 53.01
C TYR A 56 3.86 36.42 53.40
N SER A 57 2.96 35.46 53.66
CA SER A 57 3.07 34.47 54.75
C SER A 57 1.91 33.45 54.80
N SER A 58 2.24 32.21 55.22
CA SER A 58 1.46 31.22 55.99
C SER A 58 -0.06 31.02 55.79
N ALA A 59 -0.43 29.83 55.28
CA ALA A 59 -1.39 28.93 55.94
C ALA A 59 -1.27 27.50 55.37
N HIS A 60 -1.26 26.47 56.23
CA HIS A 60 -1.12 25.07 55.82
C HIS A 60 -2.43 24.46 55.31
N HIS A 61 -2.42 23.90 54.10
CA HIS A 61 -3.40 22.89 53.69
C HIS A 61 -2.70 21.63 53.19
N HIS A 62 -2.97 20.50 53.86
CA HIS A 62 -2.44 19.18 53.51
C HIS A 62 -3.06 18.66 52.20
N PHE A 63 -2.49 19.05 51.05
CA PHE A 63 -2.71 18.32 49.81
C PHE A 63 -1.87 17.05 49.80
N ARG A 64 -2.53 15.89 49.85
CA ARG A 64 -1.89 14.58 49.70
C ARG A 64 -1.23 14.52 48.32
N PHE A 65 0.09 14.34 48.29
CA PHE A 65 0.82 14.06 47.06
C PHE A 65 0.24 12.78 46.43
N LEU A 66 -0.36 12.90 45.24
CA LEU A 66 -0.55 11.74 44.38
C LEU A 66 0.84 11.26 43.98
N ARG A 67 1.27 10.10 44.47
CA ARG A 67 2.42 9.39 43.90
C ARG A 67 2.05 9.03 42.47
N ARG A 68 2.50 9.85 41.52
CA ARG A 68 2.59 9.44 40.12
C ARG A 68 3.54 8.25 40.08
N PHE A 69 3.01 7.06 39.84
CA PHE A 69 3.85 5.87 39.65
C PHE A 69 4.82 6.17 38.50
N GLU A 70 6.11 5.94 38.75
CA GLU A 70 7.08 6.02 37.67
C GLU A 70 6.80 4.90 36.67
N SER A 71 6.78 5.25 35.38
CA SER A 71 6.65 4.27 34.32
C SER A 71 7.90 3.41 34.31
N THR A 72 7.75 2.11 34.56
CA THR A 72 8.81 1.13 34.36
C THR A 72 9.33 1.26 32.93
N LYS A 73 10.59 1.66 32.77
CA LYS A 73 11.29 1.57 31.49
C LYS A 73 11.31 0.10 31.11
N ALA A 74 10.73 -0.23 29.95
CA ALA A 74 10.83 -1.57 29.39
C ALA A 74 12.28 -1.81 28.97
N GLU A 75 13.05 -2.44 29.86
CA GLU A 75 14.38 -2.94 29.55
C GLU A 75 14.25 -4.10 28.56
N ALA A 76 15.08 -4.10 27.53
CA ALA A 76 14.96 -5.03 26.41
C ALA A 76 15.54 -6.41 26.79
N ALA A 77 14.82 -7.14 27.62
CA ALA A 77 15.11 -8.54 27.91
C ALA A 77 15.01 -9.36 26.61
N GLN A 78 16.13 -9.92 26.18
CA GLN A 78 16.19 -10.85 25.06
C GLN A 78 15.47 -12.14 25.47
N LEU A 79 14.35 -12.44 24.80
CA LEU A 79 13.66 -13.71 24.99
C LEU A 79 14.39 -14.82 24.24
N GLU A 80 15.11 -15.66 24.99
CA GLU A 80 15.32 -17.05 24.58
C GLU A 80 13.95 -17.74 24.53
N LEU A 81 13.58 -18.23 23.34
CA LEU A 81 12.27 -18.81 23.07
C LEU A 81 12.38 -20.34 23.07
N GLN A 82 12.82 -20.89 24.21
CA GLN A 82 12.89 -22.33 24.49
C GLN A 82 12.48 -22.58 25.95
N HIS A 83 11.93 -23.77 26.24
CA HIS A 83 11.33 -24.21 27.51
C HIS A 83 9.95 -23.63 27.87
N TYR A 84 8.90 -24.26 27.30
CA TYR A 84 7.61 -24.48 27.99
C TYR A 84 7.51 -25.96 28.40
N VAL A 85 8.50 -26.42 29.16
CA VAL A 85 8.41 -27.65 29.98
C VAL A 85 9.13 -27.35 31.29
N THR A 86 8.35 -27.03 32.32
CA THR A 86 8.73 -27.31 33.70
C THR A 86 7.98 -28.57 34.09
N ASP A 87 8.71 -29.69 34.17
CA ASP A 87 8.25 -30.82 34.98
C ASP A 87 8.11 -30.38 36.46
N ASP A 88 7.39 -31.19 37.23
CA ASP A 88 7.08 -31.03 38.67
C ASP A 88 6.06 -29.92 39.04
N ASP A 89 4.76 -30.24 39.02
CA ASP A 89 3.90 -30.41 40.23
C ASP A 89 2.43 -30.68 39.83
N ASP A 90 1.66 -31.29 40.75
CA ASP A 90 0.33 -31.85 40.54
C ASP A 90 -0.81 -30.79 40.44
N ASN A 91 -1.88 -31.10 39.70
CA ASN A 91 -3.08 -30.26 39.46
C ASN A 91 -2.97 -29.10 38.47
N ASN A 92 -2.43 -29.34 37.26
CA ASN A 92 -2.68 -28.45 36.12
C ASN A 92 -4.15 -28.57 35.65
N GLN A 93 -5.07 -27.90 36.35
CA GLN A 93 -6.50 -27.93 36.04
C GLN A 93 -6.77 -27.24 34.70
N VAL A 94 -7.27 -28.02 33.74
CA VAL A 94 -7.63 -27.57 32.39
C VAL A 94 -9.14 -27.68 32.21
N ILE A 95 -9.81 -26.58 31.88
CA ILE A 95 -11.23 -26.59 31.49
C ILE A 95 -11.34 -26.66 29.97
N ASP A 96 -12.21 -27.54 29.48
CA ASP A 96 -12.57 -27.63 28.07
C ASP A 96 -13.78 -26.72 27.79
N PHE A 97 -13.54 -25.58 27.14
CA PHE A 97 -14.60 -24.67 26.67
C PHE A 97 -14.92 -24.97 25.20
N PRO A 98 -16.11 -24.61 24.68
CA PRO A 98 -16.47 -24.83 23.27
C PRO A 98 -15.63 -24.05 22.24
N GLY A 99 -14.60 -23.31 22.67
CA GLY A 99 -13.57 -22.68 21.83
C GLY A 99 -12.15 -23.23 22.05
N GLY A 100 -11.97 -24.27 22.88
CA GLY A 100 -10.68 -24.90 23.17
C GLY A 100 -10.43 -25.10 24.68
N LYS A 101 -9.37 -25.86 24.97
CA LYS A 101 -8.90 -26.15 26.32
C LYS A 101 -8.08 -24.98 26.87
N VAL A 102 -8.43 -24.55 28.09
CA VAL A 102 -7.78 -23.44 28.80
C VAL A 102 -7.18 -23.97 30.10
N ALA A 103 -5.86 -23.85 30.24
CA ALA A 103 -5.17 -24.12 31.50
C ALA A 103 -5.29 -22.91 32.43
N PHE A 104 -5.45 -23.16 33.73
CA PHE A 104 -5.45 -22.09 34.73
C PHE A 104 -4.03 -21.59 35.03
N THR A 105 -3.93 -20.30 35.37
CA THR A 105 -2.73 -19.68 35.97
C THR A 105 -3.17 -18.87 37.18
N SER A 106 -2.42 -18.97 38.28
CA SER A 106 -2.62 -18.17 39.49
C SER A 106 -2.01 -16.76 39.38
N GLU A 107 -1.09 -16.55 38.43
CA GLU A 107 -0.48 -15.25 38.18
C GLU A 107 -1.19 -14.47 37.07
N MET A 108 -1.56 -13.22 37.36
CA MET A 108 -2.06 -12.28 36.36
C MET A 108 -0.90 -11.74 35.52
N ARG A 109 -0.67 -12.37 34.35
CA ARG A 109 0.28 -11.89 33.34
C ARG A 109 -0.47 -11.33 32.14
N PHE A 110 -0.31 -10.04 31.84
CA PHE A 110 -0.79 -9.46 30.60
C PHE A 110 0.09 -9.93 29.45
N VAL A 111 -0.51 -10.61 28.46
CA VAL A 111 0.19 -10.94 27.22
C VAL A 111 0.35 -9.64 26.42
N SER A 112 1.54 -9.04 26.47
CA SER A 112 1.86 -7.94 25.58
C SER A 112 1.88 -8.43 24.13
N GLU A 113 1.45 -7.59 23.19
CA GLU A 113 1.63 -7.86 21.77
C GLU A 113 3.07 -8.29 21.46
N SER A 114 3.23 -9.31 20.63
CA SER A 114 4.53 -9.92 20.35
C SER A 114 5.53 -8.87 19.85
N ILE A 115 6.72 -8.81 20.48
CA ILE A 115 7.76 -7.81 20.19
C ILE A 115 8.31 -7.90 18.75
N GLN A 116 7.95 -8.94 17.99
CA GLN A 116 8.17 -9.03 16.54
C GLN A 116 7.41 -7.92 15.79
N LYS A 117 8.06 -6.75 15.66
CA LYS A 117 7.46 -5.51 15.13
C LYS A 117 6.81 -5.64 13.75
N ARG A 118 7.23 -6.60 12.90
CA ARG A 118 6.64 -6.91 11.58
C ARG A 118 6.96 -8.36 11.19
N VAL A 119 6.06 -8.99 10.44
CA VAL A 119 6.33 -10.25 9.70
C VAL A 119 7.36 -9.95 8.59
N PRO A 120 8.40 -10.79 8.38
CA PRO A 120 9.37 -10.59 7.31
C PRO A 120 8.75 -10.83 5.92
N CYS A 121 9.19 -10.05 4.92
CA CYS A 121 8.73 -10.22 3.54
C CYS A 121 9.50 -11.34 2.84
N TYR A 122 8.77 -12.29 2.23
CA TYR A 122 9.35 -13.37 1.42
C TYR A 122 9.86 -12.83 0.08
N ARG A 123 11.09 -13.22 -0.31
CA ARG A 123 11.73 -12.77 -1.55
C ARG A 123 12.58 -13.89 -2.17
N VAL A 124 12.44 -14.09 -3.48
CA VAL A 124 13.20 -15.09 -4.25
C VAL A 124 14.39 -14.46 -5.00
N LEU A 125 14.16 -13.31 -5.66
CA LEU A 125 15.15 -12.62 -6.48
C LEU A 125 15.72 -11.38 -5.76
N ASP A 126 17.00 -11.09 -6.01
CA ASP A 126 17.62 -9.82 -5.61
C ASP A 126 17.30 -8.67 -6.59
N ASP A 127 17.77 -7.47 -6.26
CA ASP A 127 17.53 -6.25 -7.05
C ASP A 127 18.23 -6.25 -8.44
N ASN A 128 19.02 -7.28 -8.73
CA ASN A 128 19.67 -7.53 -10.02
C ASN A 128 18.97 -8.66 -10.82
N GLY A 129 17.92 -9.27 -10.27
CA GLY A 129 17.20 -10.40 -10.85
C GLY A 129 17.84 -11.77 -10.61
N MET A 130 18.83 -11.87 -9.71
CA MET A 130 19.51 -13.13 -9.38
C MET A 130 18.83 -13.85 -8.21
N PRO A 131 18.72 -15.19 -8.23
CA PRO A 131 18.12 -15.94 -7.12
C PRO A 131 18.96 -15.84 -5.84
N MET A 132 18.30 -15.68 -4.70
CA MET A 132 18.96 -15.63 -3.40
C MET A 132 19.47 -17.02 -2.99
N LYS A 133 20.68 -17.08 -2.42
CA LYS A 133 21.45 -18.33 -2.14
C LYS A 133 20.73 -19.42 -1.33
N TYR A 134 19.69 -19.07 -0.58
CA TYR A 134 18.93 -19.99 0.29
C TYR A 134 17.41 -19.90 0.06
N SER A 135 16.98 -19.38 -1.10
CA SER A 135 15.56 -19.34 -1.44
C SER A 135 15.08 -20.73 -1.91
N ASN A 136 14.02 -21.25 -1.29
CA ASN A 136 13.30 -22.42 -1.80
C ASN A 136 12.27 -21.93 -2.81
N TYR A 137 12.44 -22.24 -4.09
CA TYR A 137 11.54 -21.82 -5.16
C TYR A 137 11.40 -22.89 -6.23
N VAL A 138 10.25 -22.92 -6.92
CA VAL A 138 10.01 -23.79 -8.06
C VAL A 138 10.48 -23.08 -9.34
N GLN A 139 11.37 -23.72 -10.09
CA GLN A 139 11.86 -23.19 -11.36
C GLN A 139 10.79 -23.30 -12.45
N ILE A 140 10.29 -22.16 -12.94
CA ILE A 140 9.35 -22.11 -14.07
C ILE A 140 10.07 -22.30 -15.42
N SER A 141 9.34 -22.75 -16.43
CA SER A 141 9.86 -22.88 -17.80
C SER A 141 10.14 -21.51 -18.42
N LYS A 142 11.09 -21.47 -19.37
CA LYS A 142 11.42 -20.25 -20.12
C LYS A 142 10.20 -19.68 -20.85
N GLU A 143 9.37 -20.54 -21.43
CA GLU A 143 8.17 -20.15 -22.15
C GLU A 143 7.15 -19.48 -21.23
N MET A 144 6.93 -20.05 -20.04
CA MET A 144 6.07 -19.44 -19.02
C MET A 144 6.59 -18.07 -18.58
N ALA A 145 7.90 -17.97 -18.29
CA ALA A 145 8.53 -16.71 -17.90
C ALA A 145 8.41 -15.62 -18.98
N VAL A 146 8.59 -16.00 -20.26
CA VAL A 146 8.42 -15.07 -21.40
C VAL A 146 6.96 -14.65 -21.57
N LYS A 147 5.99 -15.56 -21.41
CA LYS A 147 4.55 -15.21 -21.43
C LYS A 147 4.22 -14.22 -20.31
N MET A 148 4.64 -14.49 -19.07
CA MET A 148 4.40 -13.61 -17.93
C MET A 148 5.00 -12.21 -18.16
N TYR A 149 6.22 -12.13 -18.70
CA TYR A 149 6.84 -10.86 -19.05
C TYR A 149 6.11 -10.11 -20.17
N SER A 150 5.69 -10.83 -21.22
CA SER A 150 4.89 -10.26 -22.33
C SER A 150 3.57 -9.69 -21.84
N ASP A 151 2.85 -10.42 -20.98
CA ASP A 151 1.58 -9.99 -20.42
C ASP A 151 1.77 -8.77 -19.49
N MET A 152 2.86 -8.69 -18.72
CA MET A 152 3.15 -7.50 -17.88
C MET A 152 3.39 -6.25 -18.74
N VAL A 153 4.16 -6.37 -19.82
CA VAL A 153 4.42 -5.26 -20.76
C VAL A 153 3.14 -4.87 -21.50
N THR A 154 2.30 -5.85 -21.86
CA THR A 154 1.01 -5.61 -22.52
C THR A 154 0.06 -4.84 -21.61
N LEU A 155 -0.04 -5.24 -20.33
CA LEU A 155 -0.82 -4.53 -19.32
C LEU A 155 -0.34 -3.09 -19.12
N GLN A 156 0.96 -2.88 -18.94
CA GLN A 156 1.54 -1.54 -18.76
C GLN A 156 1.34 -0.63 -19.98
N THR A 157 1.40 -1.20 -21.19
CA THR A 157 1.12 -0.49 -22.45
C THR A 157 -0.35 -0.12 -22.56
N MET A 158 -1.24 -1.07 -22.24
CA MET A 158 -2.69 -0.88 -22.21
C MET A 158 -3.09 0.24 -21.24
N ASP A 159 -2.54 0.22 -20.02
CA ASP A 159 -2.77 1.24 -18.99
C ASP A 159 -2.30 2.63 -19.43
N SER A 160 -1.12 2.71 -20.07
CA SER A 160 -0.59 3.98 -20.58
C SER A 160 -1.51 4.60 -21.64
N ILE A 161 -2.00 3.78 -22.58
CA ILE A 161 -2.91 4.21 -23.65
C ILE A 161 -4.25 4.65 -23.07
N PHE A 162 -4.90 3.83 -22.23
CA PHE A 162 -6.24 4.17 -21.74
C PHE A 162 -6.23 5.31 -20.73
N TYR A 163 -5.15 5.50 -19.98
CA TYR A 163 -4.96 6.71 -19.18
C TYR A 163 -4.95 7.97 -20.06
N GLU A 164 -4.26 7.97 -21.21
CA GLU A 164 -4.31 9.09 -22.16
C GLU A 164 -5.67 9.27 -22.82
N VAL A 165 -6.37 8.18 -23.16
CA VAL A 165 -7.74 8.19 -23.69
C VAL A 165 -8.72 8.80 -22.67
N GLN A 166 -8.55 8.52 -21.38
CA GLN A 166 -9.29 9.16 -20.29
C GLN A 166 -8.94 10.64 -20.18
N ARG A 167 -7.66 11.01 -20.29
CA ARG A 167 -7.23 12.42 -20.28
C ARG A 167 -7.78 13.25 -21.46
N GLN A 168 -8.09 12.60 -22.58
CA GLN A 168 -8.78 13.20 -23.73
C GLN A 168 -10.32 13.25 -23.58
N GLY A 169 -10.89 12.69 -22.49
CA GLY A 169 -12.33 12.63 -22.26
C GLY A 169 -13.09 11.64 -23.15
N ARG A 170 -12.39 10.69 -23.79
CA ARG A 170 -13.02 9.66 -24.64
C ARG A 170 -13.67 8.53 -23.84
N ILE A 171 -13.15 8.26 -22.65
CA ILE A 171 -13.74 7.39 -21.63
C ILE A 171 -13.88 8.19 -20.33
N SER A 172 -14.91 7.88 -19.53
CA SER A 172 -15.22 8.68 -18.32
C SER A 172 -14.22 8.47 -17.18
N PHE A 173 -13.75 7.24 -17.00
CA PHE A 173 -12.91 6.84 -15.87
C PHE A 173 -11.85 5.80 -16.28
N TYR A 174 -10.72 5.81 -15.59
CA TYR A 174 -9.67 4.79 -15.73
C TYR A 174 -8.77 4.80 -14.48
N LEU A 175 -8.30 3.63 -14.05
CA LEU A 175 -7.24 3.48 -13.04
C LEU A 175 -6.14 2.59 -13.61
N THR A 176 -4.89 2.96 -13.34
CA THR A 176 -3.72 2.18 -13.76
C THR A 176 -3.26 1.25 -12.64
N SER A 177 -2.72 0.10 -13.05
CA SER A 177 -2.12 -0.97 -12.24
C SER A 177 -0.58 -0.94 -12.26
N MET A 178 0.01 0.24 -12.53
CA MET A 178 1.46 0.43 -12.62
C MET A 178 2.16 0.10 -11.29
N GLY A 179 3.09 -0.85 -11.33
CA GLY A 179 3.78 -1.40 -10.16
C GLY A 179 3.12 -2.66 -9.57
N GLU A 180 1.94 -3.03 -10.04
CA GLU A 180 1.15 -4.18 -9.58
C GLU A 180 1.02 -5.28 -10.67
N GLU A 181 1.61 -5.06 -11.86
CA GLU A 181 1.50 -5.94 -13.02
C GLU A 181 1.97 -7.37 -12.71
N ALA A 182 3.08 -7.48 -11.97
CA ALA A 182 3.66 -8.76 -11.57
C ALA A 182 2.77 -9.54 -10.60
N VAL A 183 2.08 -8.87 -9.67
CA VAL A 183 1.20 -9.53 -8.69
C VAL A 183 -0.02 -10.10 -9.42
N ASN A 184 -0.62 -9.32 -10.31
CA ASN A 184 -1.77 -9.75 -11.12
C ASN A 184 -1.46 -10.99 -11.96
N ILE A 185 -0.35 -10.97 -12.69
CA ILE A 185 -0.02 -12.04 -13.63
C ILE A 185 0.59 -13.25 -12.93
N ALA A 186 1.41 -13.08 -11.89
CA ALA A 186 1.99 -14.21 -11.16
C ALA A 186 0.97 -14.94 -10.29
N SER A 187 0.02 -14.23 -9.67
CA SER A 187 -1.09 -14.90 -8.95
C SER A 187 -1.98 -15.67 -9.93
N ALA A 188 -2.37 -15.08 -11.06
CA ALA A 188 -3.16 -15.75 -12.09
C ALA A 188 -2.44 -16.96 -12.73
N ALA A 189 -1.11 -16.90 -12.85
CA ALA A 189 -0.28 -18.01 -13.37
C ALA A 189 -0.10 -19.17 -12.37
N ALA A 190 -0.31 -18.93 -11.08
CA ALA A 190 -0.25 -19.96 -10.03
C ALA A 190 -1.60 -20.68 -9.82
N LEU A 191 -2.70 -20.12 -10.32
CA LEU A 191 -4.05 -20.67 -10.22
C LEU A 191 -4.39 -21.58 -11.42
N SER A 192 -5.33 -22.51 -11.23
CA SER A 192 -6.01 -23.19 -12.32
C SER A 192 -6.93 -22.22 -13.08
N PHE A 193 -7.36 -22.57 -14.29
CA PHE A 193 -8.38 -21.80 -15.02
C PHE A 193 -9.78 -21.98 -14.41
N ASP A 194 -10.01 -23.10 -13.71
CA ASP A 194 -11.29 -23.40 -13.05
C ASP A 194 -11.50 -22.61 -11.74
N ASP A 195 -10.43 -22.06 -11.15
CA ASP A 195 -10.52 -21.31 -9.89
C ASP A 195 -11.32 -20.02 -10.06
N ILE A 196 -12.23 -19.74 -9.13
CA ILE A 196 -13.04 -18.52 -9.12
C ILE A 196 -12.22 -17.36 -8.57
N ILE A 197 -12.22 -16.24 -9.30
CA ILE A 197 -11.50 -15.03 -8.92
C ILE A 197 -12.47 -13.93 -8.53
N LEU A 198 -12.26 -13.40 -7.32
CA LEU A 198 -12.96 -12.25 -6.74
C LEU A 198 -12.01 -11.04 -6.76
N PRO A 199 -12.04 -10.21 -7.81
CA PRO A 199 -11.20 -9.02 -7.95
C PRO A 199 -11.72 -7.85 -7.12
N GLN A 200 -10.89 -6.81 -6.98
CA GLN A 200 -11.31 -5.49 -6.48
C GLN A 200 -11.44 -4.51 -7.64
N TYR A 201 -10.37 -3.87 -8.10
CA TYR A 201 -10.36 -3.02 -9.31
C TYR A 201 -8.95 -2.80 -9.92
N ARG A 202 -7.89 -3.37 -9.32
CA ARG A 202 -6.49 -3.23 -9.79
C ARG A 202 -5.96 -4.49 -10.46
N GLU A 203 -6.84 -5.46 -10.73
CA GLU A 203 -6.49 -6.81 -11.18
C GLU A 203 -6.73 -7.14 -12.68
N PRO A 204 -6.76 -6.19 -13.65
CA PRO A 204 -7.04 -6.54 -15.05
C PRO A 204 -5.97 -7.45 -15.68
N GLY A 205 -4.74 -7.49 -15.14
CA GLY A 205 -3.71 -8.44 -15.55
C GLY A 205 -4.11 -9.92 -15.35
N VAL A 206 -5.02 -10.20 -14.42
CA VAL A 206 -5.57 -11.54 -14.19
C VAL A 206 -6.47 -11.98 -15.36
N LEU A 207 -7.33 -11.08 -15.83
CA LEU A 207 -8.17 -11.30 -17.01
C LEU A 207 -7.31 -11.46 -18.27
N LEU A 208 -6.30 -10.60 -18.43
CA LEU A 208 -5.35 -10.67 -19.54
C LEU A 208 -4.63 -12.03 -19.57
N TRP A 209 -4.11 -12.50 -18.42
CA TRP A 209 -3.48 -13.80 -18.30
C TRP A 209 -4.40 -14.95 -18.72
N ARG A 210 -5.69 -14.89 -18.32
CA ARG A 210 -6.72 -15.87 -18.63
C ARG A 210 -7.28 -15.79 -20.07
N GLY A 211 -6.78 -14.88 -20.91
CA GLY A 211 -7.14 -14.79 -22.32
C GLY A 211 -8.34 -13.88 -22.64
N PHE A 212 -8.71 -12.99 -21.71
CA PHE A 212 -9.62 -11.88 -22.01
C PHE A 212 -8.96 -10.92 -23.02
N THR A 213 -9.65 -10.61 -24.11
CA THR A 213 -8.99 -9.91 -25.23
C THR A 213 -8.92 -8.40 -25.00
N LEU A 214 -7.92 -7.74 -25.61
CA LEU A 214 -7.83 -6.28 -25.61
C LEU A 214 -9.09 -5.61 -26.17
N GLN A 215 -9.78 -6.25 -27.13
CA GLN A 215 -11.07 -5.77 -27.63
C GLN A 215 -12.14 -5.80 -26.53
N GLN A 216 -12.23 -6.86 -25.72
CA GLN A 216 -13.19 -6.93 -24.62
C GLN A 216 -12.91 -5.91 -23.51
N PHE A 217 -11.63 -5.57 -23.27
CA PHE A 217 -11.26 -4.44 -22.42
C PHE A 217 -11.78 -3.10 -23.00
N VAL A 218 -11.53 -2.83 -24.30
CA VAL A 218 -12.07 -1.64 -24.99
C VAL A 218 -13.61 -1.59 -24.89
N ASP A 219 -14.28 -2.71 -25.14
CA ASP A 219 -15.74 -2.78 -25.19
C ASP A 219 -16.37 -2.36 -23.86
N GLN A 220 -15.83 -2.85 -22.74
CA GLN A 220 -16.24 -2.45 -21.38
C GLN A 220 -15.92 -0.99 -21.09
N LEU A 221 -14.71 -0.52 -21.43
CA LEU A 221 -14.27 0.86 -21.15
C LEU A 221 -15.07 1.93 -21.89
N PHE A 222 -15.57 1.62 -23.08
CA PHE A 222 -16.45 2.50 -23.86
C PHE A 222 -17.95 2.22 -23.64
N GLY A 223 -18.31 1.14 -22.92
CA GLY A 223 -19.71 0.74 -22.70
C GLY A 223 -20.47 0.46 -24.00
N ASN A 224 -19.80 -0.11 -25.00
CA ASN A 224 -20.35 -0.27 -26.34
C ASN A 224 -21.32 -1.49 -26.46
N THR A 225 -21.86 -1.73 -27.65
CA THR A 225 -22.80 -2.84 -27.91
C THR A 225 -22.23 -4.25 -27.69
N SER A 226 -20.90 -4.38 -27.69
CA SER A 226 -20.17 -5.64 -27.47
C SER A 226 -19.81 -5.88 -26.01
N ASP A 227 -20.04 -4.91 -25.11
CA ASP A 227 -19.79 -5.07 -23.68
C ASP A 227 -20.70 -6.15 -23.06
N LEU A 228 -20.08 -7.12 -22.40
CA LEU A 228 -20.75 -8.16 -21.62
C LEU A 228 -21.57 -7.54 -20.46
N GLY A 229 -21.11 -6.42 -19.91
CA GLY A 229 -21.79 -5.61 -18.90
C GLY A 229 -22.92 -4.70 -19.44
N LYS A 230 -23.10 -4.64 -20.77
CA LYS A 230 -24.10 -3.83 -21.49
C LYS A 230 -24.04 -2.33 -21.17
N GLY A 231 -22.84 -1.79 -20.89
CA GLY A 231 -22.62 -0.37 -20.56
C GLY A 231 -23.22 0.08 -19.24
N ARG A 232 -23.59 -0.86 -18.35
CA ARG A 232 -24.30 -0.56 -17.09
C ARG A 232 -23.39 -0.19 -15.93
N GLN A 233 -22.11 -0.55 -16.03
CA GLN A 233 -21.11 -0.33 -15.01
C GLN A 233 -20.17 0.81 -15.39
N MET A 234 -19.46 1.36 -14.41
CA MET A 234 -18.34 2.28 -14.67
C MET A 234 -17.25 1.55 -15.50
N PRO A 235 -16.49 2.26 -16.35
CA PRO A 235 -15.24 1.71 -16.89
C PRO A 235 -14.36 1.10 -15.78
N ILE A 236 -13.52 0.13 -16.13
CA ILE A 236 -12.70 -0.73 -15.24
C ILE A 236 -13.48 -1.75 -14.38
N HIS A 237 -14.81 -1.71 -14.36
CA HIS A 237 -15.61 -2.78 -13.74
C HIS A 237 -15.73 -4.01 -14.65
N TYR A 238 -14.61 -4.69 -14.89
CA TYR A 238 -14.59 -5.88 -15.74
C TYR A 238 -15.27 -7.08 -15.04
N GLY A 239 -15.82 -7.99 -15.84
CA GLY A 239 -16.46 -9.23 -15.39
C GLY A 239 -16.54 -10.25 -16.52
N SER A 240 -16.29 -11.53 -16.24
CA SER A 240 -16.33 -12.56 -17.28
C SER A 240 -16.54 -13.97 -16.75
N ASN A 241 -17.76 -14.48 -16.92
CA ASN A 241 -18.14 -15.86 -16.57
C ASN A 241 -17.25 -16.90 -17.29
N LYS A 242 -16.85 -16.64 -18.55
CA LYS A 242 -15.98 -17.54 -19.33
C LYS A 242 -14.61 -17.75 -18.66
N HIS A 243 -14.11 -16.74 -17.94
CA HIS A 243 -12.78 -16.75 -17.35
C HIS A 243 -12.84 -16.90 -15.82
N ASN A 244 -13.97 -17.38 -15.28
CA ASN A 244 -14.25 -17.53 -13.84
C ASN A 244 -13.88 -16.28 -13.01
N TYR A 245 -14.14 -15.09 -13.58
CA TYR A 245 -13.77 -13.80 -13.00
C TYR A 245 -15.03 -13.01 -12.67
N PHE A 246 -15.26 -12.77 -11.37
CA PHE A 246 -16.45 -12.11 -10.88
C PHE A 246 -16.50 -10.64 -11.33
N THR A 247 -17.70 -10.11 -11.57
CA THR A 247 -17.85 -8.71 -11.97
C THR A 247 -17.47 -7.78 -10.81
N VAL A 248 -16.49 -6.92 -11.07
CA VAL A 248 -16.03 -5.86 -10.16
C VAL A 248 -17.19 -4.95 -9.72
N SER A 249 -17.15 -4.51 -8.46
CA SER A 249 -18.06 -3.51 -7.91
C SER A 249 -17.31 -2.43 -7.12
N SER A 250 -17.80 -1.19 -7.12
CA SER A 250 -17.15 -0.08 -6.40
C SER A 250 -17.12 -0.19 -4.87
N PRO A 251 -18.10 -0.81 -4.17
CA PRO A 251 -18.01 -1.00 -2.73
C PRO A 251 -16.75 -1.78 -2.35
N ILE A 252 -16.00 -1.22 -1.41
CA ILE A 252 -14.89 -1.88 -0.74
C ILE A 252 -15.47 -2.64 0.46
N ALA A 253 -14.87 -3.78 0.79
CA ALA A 253 -15.30 -4.70 1.87
C ALA A 253 -15.51 -4.01 3.23
#